data_AF-A0A9P1C261-F1
#
_entry.id   AF-A0A9P1C261-F1
#
_cell.length_a   1.000
_cell.length_b   1.000
_cell.length_c   1.000
_cell.angle_alpha   90.00
_cell.angle_beta   90.00
_cell.angle_gamma   90.00
#
_symmetry.space_group_name_H-M   'P 1'
#
loop_
_entity.id
_entity.type
_entity.pdbx_description
1 polymer ?
#
loop_
_entity_poly.entity_id
_entity_poly.type
_entity_poly.pdbx_seq_one_letter_code
_entity_poly.pdbx_strand_id
1 'polypeptide(L)'
;MRKILKCLGPDFANKDALQIAQGNQQGDGGIQEPFNKESAMRALGNQNLYICAGNLFWLDFLRSPSPGVPLQRHGVCQLGDFLWPKNQSKPMFLLKLLEVEAPTDVPERPSALGMLSPEGYAHAALYAAARDLPEHKEEWEIVLRSVPFCFVAGAKNTWIHSWNCRNQLTQEYESLSRSALQQATEISMLKKRMESDVGRTLQPAELVNQLKQFGLKKASSQDDLTTNLVQLATQVYEKMKGPEMLGPILAMEEKFGTKSCFNSLSKLHLLATKPEANRRVWVMQGIYDWLVRSLLTNDEVTKNTLTGDRNTCGLIPLLELKMLCLEHWLSSMMARANILEKDRAVIRRVLQDHASYRQEMLGSDVSWQGNLARSSLEALQFLEKLVFNKQFDNQLKQHARGHKNVEEVAENEIIKEEWSKVISIRENEVAEQKVRDKMEDQEDGDAPAETALHQMRWAANEFVENSQEYWNSLANTTV
;
A
#
# COMPACT_ATOMS: atom_id res chain seq x y z
N MET A 1 -15.07 -12.60 -15.90
CA MET A 1 -16.21 -13.54 -15.97
C MET A 1 -17.45 -12.94 -16.64
N ARG A 2 -18.14 -11.92 -16.08
CA ARG A 2 -19.37 -11.34 -16.70
C ARG A 2 -19.19 -10.94 -18.17
N LYS A 3 -18.08 -10.28 -18.52
CA LYS A 3 -17.77 -9.93 -19.92
C LYS A 3 -17.69 -11.16 -20.83
N ILE A 4 -17.03 -12.23 -20.39
CA ILE A 4 -16.88 -13.48 -21.14
C ILE A 4 -18.24 -14.13 -21.37
N LEU A 5 -19.05 -14.29 -20.31
CA LEU A 5 -20.38 -14.90 -20.41
C LEU A 5 -21.34 -14.08 -21.29
N LYS A 6 -21.19 -12.74 -21.33
CA LYS A 6 -21.94 -11.90 -22.28
C LYS A 6 -21.59 -12.21 -23.75
N CYS A 7 -20.34 -12.58 -24.03
CA CYS A 7 -19.88 -12.89 -25.38
C CYS A 7 -20.12 -14.35 -25.79
N LEU A 8 -19.87 -15.30 -24.88
CA LEU A 8 -19.92 -16.75 -25.15
C LEU A 8 -21.28 -17.40 -24.81
N GLY A 9 -22.13 -16.68 -24.09
CA GLY A 9 -23.45 -17.13 -23.65
C GLY A 9 -23.51 -17.45 -22.15
N PRO A 10 -24.68 -17.27 -21.50
CA PRO A 10 -24.85 -17.54 -20.07
C PRO A 10 -24.65 -19.02 -19.71
N ASP A 11 -25.00 -19.93 -20.64
CA ASP A 11 -24.90 -21.38 -20.44
C ASP A 11 -23.50 -21.94 -20.74
N PHE A 12 -22.50 -21.07 -20.97
CA PHE A 12 -21.14 -21.51 -21.28
C PHE A 12 -20.54 -22.42 -20.19
N ALA A 13 -20.88 -22.18 -18.93
CA ALA A 13 -20.45 -23.01 -17.81
C ALA A 13 -21.02 -24.46 -17.86
N ASN A 14 -22.14 -24.65 -18.56
CA ASN A 14 -22.80 -25.94 -18.71
C ASN A 14 -22.36 -26.71 -19.96
N LYS A 15 -21.51 -26.10 -20.80
CA LYS A 15 -20.98 -26.75 -22.01
C LYS A 15 -19.96 -27.83 -21.65
N ASP A 16 -20.01 -28.93 -22.39
CA ASP A 16 -19.08 -30.05 -22.25
C ASP A 16 -17.65 -29.64 -22.63
N ALA A 17 -16.66 -30.32 -22.05
CA ALA A 17 -15.25 -30.13 -22.42
C ALA A 17 -15.00 -30.55 -23.87
N LEU A 18 -13.98 -29.95 -24.47
CA LEU A 18 -13.49 -30.30 -25.80
C LEU A 18 -12.11 -30.93 -25.68
N GLN A 19 -11.76 -31.77 -26.65
CA GLN A 19 -10.42 -32.34 -26.71
C GLN A 19 -9.42 -31.22 -27.01
N ILE A 20 -8.21 -31.30 -26.43
CA ILE A 20 -7.13 -30.36 -26.74
C ILE A 20 -6.76 -30.43 -28.23
N ALA A 21 -6.86 -31.62 -28.83
CA ALA A 21 -6.49 -31.88 -30.22
C ALA A 21 -7.46 -31.30 -31.27
N GLN A 22 -8.71 -30.91 -30.94
CA GLN A 22 -9.62 -30.39 -31.97
C GLN A 22 -9.15 -29.05 -32.60
N GLY A 23 -8.17 -28.36 -31.98
CA GLY A 23 -7.53 -27.17 -32.58
C GLY A 23 -6.16 -27.42 -33.23
N ASN A 24 -5.54 -28.60 -33.03
CA ASN A 24 -4.28 -28.98 -33.64
C ASN A 24 -4.55 -29.99 -34.76
N GLN A 25 -4.57 -29.55 -36.01
CA GLN A 25 -4.64 -30.47 -37.13
C GLN A 25 -3.39 -31.37 -37.18
N GLN A 26 -3.65 -32.68 -37.27
CA GLN A 26 -2.77 -33.79 -37.66
C GLN A 26 -1.54 -34.09 -36.78
N GLY A 27 -1.55 -35.27 -36.17
CA GLY A 27 -0.34 -35.99 -35.77
C GLY A 27 -0.38 -36.57 -34.36
N ASP A 28 -0.63 -37.88 -34.29
CA ASP A 28 -0.12 -38.86 -33.33
C ASP A 28 0.05 -38.51 -31.84
N GLY A 29 -0.68 -39.26 -31.00
CA GLY A 29 -0.19 -39.70 -29.70
C GLY A 29 -0.53 -38.83 -28.49
N GLY A 30 -1.63 -39.18 -27.81
CA GLY A 30 -1.84 -38.96 -26.37
C GLY A 30 -1.86 -37.51 -25.87
N ILE A 31 -2.94 -36.75 -26.12
CA ILE A 31 -3.13 -35.41 -25.53
C ILE A 31 -4.60 -35.22 -25.11
N GLN A 32 -4.85 -35.53 -23.83
CA GLN A 32 -6.04 -35.35 -22.96
C GLN A 32 -7.43 -35.35 -23.63
N GLU A 33 -8.12 -36.47 -23.49
CA GLU A 33 -9.53 -36.65 -23.88
C GLU A 33 -10.48 -35.78 -23.03
N PRO A 34 -11.67 -35.41 -23.55
CA PRO A 34 -12.71 -34.77 -22.74
C PRO A 34 -13.05 -35.61 -21.50
N PHE A 35 -13.43 -34.93 -20.42
CA PHE A 35 -13.91 -35.58 -19.20
C PHE A 35 -14.94 -36.67 -19.51
N ASN A 36 -14.72 -37.86 -18.96
CA ASN A 36 -15.65 -38.99 -19.02
C ASN A 36 -15.78 -39.62 -17.64
N LYS A 37 -17.02 -39.77 -17.16
CA LYS A 37 -17.32 -40.28 -15.83
C LYS A 37 -16.81 -41.70 -15.57
N GLU A 38 -17.00 -42.63 -16.51
CA GLU A 38 -16.58 -44.02 -16.34
C GLU A 38 -15.05 -44.15 -16.24
N SER A 39 -14.36 -43.43 -17.12
CA SER A 39 -12.89 -43.33 -17.11
C SER A 39 -12.40 -42.67 -15.82
N ALA A 40 -13.07 -41.60 -15.36
CA ALA A 40 -12.76 -40.92 -14.11
C ALA A 40 -12.94 -41.84 -12.90
N MET A 41 -14.07 -42.55 -12.79
CA MET A 41 -14.32 -43.50 -11.69
C MET A 41 -13.26 -44.59 -11.64
N ARG A 42 -12.87 -45.13 -12.81
CA ARG A 42 -11.84 -46.16 -12.92
C ARG A 42 -10.46 -45.63 -12.52
N ALA A 43 -10.08 -44.46 -13.04
CA ALA A 43 -8.76 -43.87 -12.80
C ALA A 43 -8.61 -43.39 -11.35
N LEU A 44 -9.63 -42.72 -10.80
CA LEU A 44 -9.65 -42.29 -9.40
C LEU A 44 -9.65 -43.48 -8.43
N GLY A 45 -10.37 -44.57 -8.73
CA GLY A 45 -10.36 -45.78 -7.91
C GLY A 45 -9.01 -46.51 -7.89
N ASN A 46 -8.25 -46.45 -8.98
CA ASN A 46 -6.99 -47.18 -9.12
C ASN A 46 -5.75 -46.35 -8.75
N GLN A 47 -5.73 -45.07 -9.14
CA GLN A 47 -4.54 -44.21 -9.10
C GLN A 47 -4.74 -42.96 -8.24
N ASN A 48 -5.96 -42.72 -7.73
CA ASN A 48 -6.36 -41.46 -7.07
C ASN A 48 -6.19 -40.21 -7.94
N LEU A 49 -5.98 -40.38 -9.25
CA LEU A 49 -5.71 -39.31 -10.20
C LEU A 49 -6.46 -39.59 -11.50
N TYR A 50 -7.02 -38.54 -12.09
CA TYR A 50 -7.60 -38.60 -13.43
C TYR A 50 -7.29 -37.33 -14.21
N ILE A 51 -6.66 -37.48 -15.39
CA ILE A 51 -6.27 -36.37 -16.25
C ILE A 51 -7.18 -36.35 -17.47
N CYS A 52 -7.77 -35.19 -17.76
CA CYS A 52 -8.65 -34.98 -18.91
C CYS A 52 -8.70 -33.50 -19.31
N ALA A 53 -9.29 -33.22 -20.46
CA ALA A 53 -9.69 -31.87 -20.80
C ALA A 53 -10.98 -31.49 -20.06
N GLY A 54 -11.03 -30.26 -19.57
CA GLY A 54 -12.12 -29.69 -18.81
C GLY A 54 -12.54 -28.31 -19.32
N ASN A 55 -13.76 -27.91 -18.99
CA ASN A 55 -14.21 -26.53 -19.16
C ASN A 55 -13.72 -25.70 -17.97
N LEU A 56 -13.00 -24.61 -18.23
CA LEU A 56 -12.48 -23.71 -17.19
C LEU A 56 -13.59 -23.19 -16.28
N PHE A 57 -14.82 -23.05 -16.79
CA PHE A 57 -15.98 -22.56 -16.03
C PHE A 57 -16.61 -23.63 -15.12
N TRP A 58 -16.09 -24.86 -15.10
CA TRP A 58 -16.41 -25.83 -14.06
C TRP A 58 -15.75 -25.51 -12.72
N LEU A 59 -14.73 -24.64 -12.71
CA LEU A 59 -14.06 -24.19 -11.49
C LEU A 59 -14.91 -23.21 -10.70
N ASP A 60 -14.90 -23.35 -9.38
CA ASP A 60 -15.34 -22.28 -8.48
C ASP A 60 -14.17 -21.31 -8.24
N PHE A 61 -14.15 -20.21 -8.99
CA PHE A 61 -13.12 -19.17 -8.88
C PHE A 61 -13.16 -18.38 -7.56
N LEU A 62 -14.19 -18.56 -6.73
CA LEU A 62 -14.27 -17.94 -5.41
C LEU A 62 -13.74 -18.88 -4.31
N ARG A 63 -13.59 -20.17 -4.61
CA ARG A 63 -13.02 -21.16 -3.70
C ARG A 63 -11.50 -21.23 -3.89
N SER A 64 -10.77 -20.84 -2.86
CA SER A 64 -9.30 -20.90 -2.82
C SER A 64 -8.83 -21.94 -1.80
N PRO A 65 -7.76 -22.70 -2.11
CA PRO A 65 -7.06 -23.54 -1.13
C PRO A 65 -6.38 -22.73 -0.01
N SER A 66 -6.20 -21.42 -0.21
CA SER A 66 -5.69 -20.46 0.78
C SER A 66 -6.68 -19.29 0.97
N PRO A 67 -7.85 -19.53 1.61
CA PRO A 67 -8.87 -18.51 1.81
C PRO A 67 -8.32 -17.26 2.52
N GLY A 68 -8.78 -16.08 2.12
CA GLY A 68 -8.39 -14.80 2.73
C GLY A 68 -7.03 -14.26 2.27
N VAL A 69 -6.25 -15.02 1.50
CA VAL A 69 -5.04 -14.51 0.85
C VAL A 69 -5.44 -13.79 -0.43
N PRO A 70 -5.23 -12.46 -0.54
CA PRO A 70 -5.61 -11.73 -1.74
C PRO A 70 -4.79 -12.21 -2.94
N LEU A 71 -5.38 -12.26 -4.14
CA LEU A 71 -4.63 -12.49 -5.38
C LEU A 71 -4.06 -11.17 -5.91
N GLN A 72 -2.81 -11.18 -6.37
CA GLN A 72 -2.16 -9.98 -6.90
C GLN A 72 -2.62 -9.78 -8.34
N ARG A 73 -3.49 -8.79 -8.55
CA ARG A 73 -4.05 -8.48 -9.88
C ARG A 73 -2.97 -8.24 -10.92
N HIS A 74 -1.92 -7.48 -10.58
CA HIS A 74 -0.83 -7.17 -11.49
C HIS A 74 -0.09 -8.44 -11.97
N GLY A 75 0.24 -9.36 -11.06
CA GLY A 75 0.90 -10.63 -11.40
C GLY A 75 0.04 -11.52 -12.29
N VAL A 76 -1.27 -11.59 -12.03
CA VAL A 76 -2.24 -12.29 -12.89
C VAL A 76 -2.29 -11.68 -14.30
N CYS A 77 -2.34 -10.35 -14.39
CA CYS A 77 -2.35 -9.65 -15.69
C CYS A 77 -1.05 -9.89 -16.45
N GLN A 78 0.11 -9.77 -15.80
CA GLN A 78 1.41 -10.04 -16.41
C GLN A 78 1.51 -11.49 -16.92
N LEU A 79 1.04 -12.47 -16.13
CA LEU A 79 1.01 -13.86 -16.57
C LEU A 79 0.08 -14.04 -17.78
N GLY A 80 -1.09 -13.42 -17.76
CA GLY A 80 -2.01 -13.48 -18.90
C GLY A 80 -1.45 -12.84 -20.16
N ASP A 81 -0.77 -11.69 -20.04
CA ASP A 81 -0.10 -11.03 -21.15
C ASP A 81 1.12 -11.83 -21.67
N PHE A 82 1.80 -12.56 -20.78
CA PHE A 82 2.89 -13.46 -21.15
C PHE A 82 2.39 -14.72 -21.90
N LEU A 83 1.37 -15.39 -21.35
CA LEU A 83 0.80 -16.62 -21.93
C LEU A 83 -0.03 -16.35 -23.18
N TRP A 84 -0.65 -15.17 -23.28
CA TRP A 84 -1.46 -14.74 -24.41
C TRP A 84 -1.11 -13.30 -24.80
N PRO A 85 0.02 -13.09 -25.52
CA PRO A 85 0.43 -11.75 -25.97
C PRO A 85 -0.61 -11.13 -26.89
N LYS A 86 -0.82 -9.80 -26.79
CA LYS A 86 -1.81 -9.08 -27.63
C LYS A 86 -1.59 -9.21 -29.14
N ASN A 87 -0.34 -9.45 -29.55
CA ASN A 87 0.04 -9.49 -30.98
C ASN A 87 -0.11 -10.89 -31.59
N GLN A 88 -0.62 -11.87 -30.85
CA GLN A 88 -0.85 -13.22 -31.37
C GLN A 88 -2.04 -13.22 -32.34
N SER A 89 -1.95 -14.01 -33.41
CA SER A 89 -3.04 -14.13 -34.39
C SER A 89 -4.24 -14.96 -33.88
N LYS A 90 -4.00 -15.85 -32.92
CA LYS A 90 -5.01 -16.71 -32.27
C LYS A 90 -4.58 -17.03 -30.83
N PRO A 91 -5.52 -17.19 -29.89
CA PRO A 91 -5.18 -17.59 -28.53
C PRO A 91 -4.60 -19.01 -28.50
N MET A 92 -3.49 -19.18 -27.78
CA MET A 92 -2.87 -20.48 -27.56
C MET A 92 -3.63 -21.31 -26.53
N PHE A 93 -3.48 -22.64 -26.57
CA PHE A 93 -4.01 -23.53 -25.53
C PHE A 93 -3.24 -23.36 -24.23
N LEU A 94 -3.95 -23.40 -23.10
CA LEU A 94 -3.32 -23.54 -21.80
C LEU A 94 -2.79 -24.96 -21.67
N LEU A 95 -1.48 -25.16 -21.69
CA LEU A 95 -0.86 -26.48 -21.59
C LEU A 95 -0.59 -26.93 -20.15
N LYS A 96 -0.76 -26.03 -19.18
CA LYS A 96 -0.52 -26.32 -17.77
C LYS A 96 -1.72 -27.04 -17.16
N LEU A 97 -1.42 -28.16 -16.50
CA LEU A 97 -2.39 -28.94 -15.73
C LEU A 97 -2.91 -28.13 -14.55
N LEU A 98 -4.23 -27.95 -14.48
CA LEU A 98 -4.92 -27.43 -13.33
C LEU A 98 -5.39 -28.58 -12.45
N GLU A 99 -4.85 -28.65 -11.25
CA GLU A 99 -5.22 -29.68 -10.29
C GLU A 99 -6.48 -29.25 -9.54
N VAL A 100 -7.46 -30.14 -9.48
CA VAL A 100 -8.77 -29.91 -8.88
C VAL A 100 -9.12 -31.03 -7.92
N GLU A 101 -9.87 -30.70 -6.87
CA GLU A 101 -10.40 -31.70 -5.94
C GLU A 101 -11.38 -32.62 -6.66
N ALA A 102 -11.12 -33.93 -6.60
CA ALA A 102 -12.05 -34.90 -7.15
C ALA A 102 -13.32 -34.96 -6.28
N PRO A 103 -14.52 -34.87 -6.87
CA PRO A 103 -15.76 -35.03 -6.11
C PRO A 103 -15.86 -36.46 -5.57
N THR A 104 -16.44 -36.61 -4.37
CA THR A 104 -16.67 -37.93 -3.76
C THR A 104 -17.51 -38.82 -4.66
N ASP A 105 -18.57 -38.24 -5.23
CA ASP A 105 -19.40 -38.88 -6.25
C ASP A 105 -19.09 -38.23 -7.61
N VAL A 106 -18.52 -39.01 -8.53
CA VAL A 106 -18.11 -38.52 -9.85
C VAL A 106 -19.37 -38.19 -10.69
N PRO A 107 -19.61 -36.90 -11.02
CA PRO A 107 -20.79 -36.51 -11.76
C PRO A 107 -20.64 -36.80 -13.26
N GLU A 108 -21.75 -36.79 -14.00
CA GLU A 108 -21.71 -36.76 -15.47
C GLU A 108 -21.07 -35.48 -15.99
N ARG A 109 -21.39 -34.35 -15.34
CA ARG A 109 -20.87 -33.02 -15.67
C ARG A 109 -20.28 -32.38 -14.42
N PRO A 110 -18.95 -32.19 -14.36
CA PRO A 110 -18.33 -31.48 -13.26
C PRO A 110 -18.79 -30.03 -13.18
N SER A 111 -18.91 -29.50 -11.96
CA SER A 111 -19.19 -28.09 -11.69
C SER A 111 -18.75 -27.74 -10.27
N ALA A 112 -18.58 -26.45 -10.00
CA ALA A 112 -18.15 -25.93 -8.69
C ALA A 112 -16.88 -26.63 -8.13
N LEU A 113 -15.95 -26.99 -9.01
CA LEU A 113 -14.73 -27.69 -8.66
C LEU A 113 -13.81 -26.78 -7.83
N GLY A 114 -13.32 -27.31 -6.71
CA GLY A 114 -12.31 -26.64 -5.89
C GLY A 114 -10.93 -26.79 -6.52
N MET A 115 -10.25 -25.68 -6.80
CA MET A 115 -8.87 -25.70 -7.27
C MET A 115 -7.92 -26.16 -6.15
N LEU A 116 -6.99 -27.02 -6.51
CA LEU A 116 -5.84 -27.40 -5.68
C LEU A 116 -4.57 -26.69 -6.17
N SER A 117 -4.42 -26.56 -7.49
CA SER A 117 -3.35 -25.77 -8.07
C SER A 117 -3.51 -24.28 -7.74
N PRO A 118 -2.42 -23.48 -7.77
CA PRO A 118 -2.50 -22.04 -7.59
C PRO A 118 -3.44 -21.38 -8.59
N GLU A 119 -4.22 -20.43 -8.09
CA GLU A 119 -5.36 -19.84 -8.78
C GLU A 119 -4.93 -18.97 -9.97
N GLY A 120 -3.68 -18.50 -9.96
CA GLY A 120 -3.15 -17.53 -10.91
C GLY A 120 -3.33 -17.89 -12.39
N TYR A 121 -3.16 -19.17 -12.79
CA TYR A 121 -3.35 -19.58 -14.19
C TYR A 121 -4.79 -19.45 -14.65
N ALA A 122 -5.74 -19.93 -13.83
CA ALA A 122 -7.15 -19.87 -14.15
C ALA A 122 -7.61 -18.39 -14.25
N HIS A 123 -7.15 -17.54 -13.34
CA HIS A 123 -7.42 -16.11 -13.39
C HIS A 123 -6.71 -15.39 -14.56
N ALA A 124 -5.50 -15.82 -14.95
CA ALA A 124 -4.78 -15.27 -16.10
C ALA A 124 -5.51 -15.59 -17.42
N ALA A 125 -6.01 -16.81 -17.57
CA ALA A 125 -6.85 -17.20 -18.70
C ALA A 125 -8.14 -16.38 -18.75
N LEU A 126 -8.81 -16.17 -17.60
CA LEU A 126 -9.98 -15.28 -17.54
C LEU A 126 -9.66 -13.83 -17.90
N TYR A 127 -8.50 -13.31 -17.49
CA TYR A 127 -8.07 -11.96 -17.83
C TYR A 127 -7.83 -11.83 -19.34
N ALA A 128 -7.04 -12.74 -19.93
CA ALA A 128 -6.73 -12.72 -21.37
C ALA A 128 -7.99 -12.88 -22.24
N ALA A 129 -8.85 -13.85 -21.92
CA ALA A 129 -10.12 -14.02 -22.63
C ALA A 129 -11.02 -12.79 -22.51
N ALA A 130 -11.12 -12.20 -21.31
CA ALA A 130 -11.90 -10.99 -21.12
C ALA A 130 -11.30 -9.77 -21.84
N ARG A 131 -9.99 -9.71 -22.04
CA ARG A 131 -9.31 -8.65 -22.78
C ARG A 131 -9.64 -8.74 -24.27
N ASP A 132 -9.48 -9.93 -24.85
CA ASP A 132 -9.54 -10.16 -26.30
C ASP A 132 -10.96 -10.27 -26.84
N LEU A 133 -11.92 -10.80 -26.05
CA LEU A 133 -13.31 -10.91 -26.52
C LEU A 133 -13.93 -9.53 -26.81
N PRO A 134 -14.66 -9.39 -27.94
CA PRO A 134 -15.21 -10.47 -28.78
C PRO A 134 -14.32 -10.98 -29.92
N GLU A 135 -13.09 -10.48 -30.07
CA GLU A 135 -12.16 -10.97 -31.09
C GLU A 135 -11.78 -12.43 -30.78
N HIS A 136 -11.54 -13.23 -31.83
CA HIS A 136 -11.20 -14.66 -31.72
C HIS A 136 -12.19 -15.46 -30.85
N LYS A 137 -13.48 -15.13 -30.93
CA LYS A 137 -14.53 -15.74 -30.10
C LYS A 137 -14.54 -17.26 -30.18
N GLU A 138 -14.47 -17.80 -31.38
CA GLU A 138 -14.52 -19.25 -31.63
C GLU A 138 -13.29 -19.94 -31.06
N GLU A 139 -12.10 -19.37 -31.26
CA GLU A 139 -10.88 -19.90 -30.68
C GLU A 139 -10.87 -19.83 -29.15
N TRP A 140 -11.33 -18.72 -28.55
CA TRP A 140 -11.42 -18.60 -27.09
C TRP A 140 -12.45 -19.57 -26.50
N GLU A 141 -13.57 -19.83 -27.18
CA GLU A 141 -14.51 -20.87 -26.78
C GLU A 141 -13.84 -22.25 -26.74
N ILE A 142 -13.02 -22.57 -27.73
CA ILE A 142 -12.27 -23.83 -27.76
C ILE A 142 -11.22 -23.87 -26.63
N VAL A 143 -10.38 -22.84 -26.50
CA VAL A 143 -9.33 -22.77 -25.48
C VAL A 143 -9.89 -22.93 -24.07
N LEU A 144 -11.00 -22.26 -23.75
CA LEU A 144 -11.62 -22.32 -22.42
C LEU A 144 -12.33 -23.65 -22.14
N ARG A 145 -12.65 -24.45 -23.17
CA ARG A 145 -13.27 -25.78 -23.04
C ARG A 145 -12.28 -26.94 -23.13
N SER A 146 -11.03 -26.66 -23.50
CA SER A 146 -9.96 -27.64 -23.66
C SER A 146 -8.86 -27.44 -22.61
N VAL A 147 -9.22 -27.05 -21.38
CA VAL A 147 -8.23 -26.81 -20.32
C VAL A 147 -7.79 -28.11 -19.67
N PRO A 148 -6.48 -28.40 -19.57
CA PRO A 148 -5.97 -29.57 -18.89
C PRO A 148 -6.34 -29.62 -17.41
N PHE A 149 -7.16 -30.59 -16.99
CA PHE A 149 -7.49 -30.83 -15.59
C PHE A 149 -6.85 -32.12 -15.09
N CYS A 150 -6.44 -32.11 -13.82
CA CYS A 150 -6.04 -33.29 -13.06
C CYS A 150 -6.91 -33.36 -11.81
N PHE A 151 -7.86 -34.30 -11.78
CA PHE A 151 -8.69 -34.58 -10.62
C PHE A 151 -7.89 -35.40 -9.62
N VAL A 152 -7.79 -34.91 -8.38
CA VAL A 152 -7.03 -35.54 -7.30
C VAL A 152 -7.98 -36.02 -6.20
N ALA A 153 -8.04 -37.33 -5.98
CA ALA A 153 -8.81 -37.92 -4.89
C ALA A 153 -8.03 -37.90 -3.57
N GLY A 154 -8.74 -37.65 -2.46
CA GLY A 154 -8.19 -37.84 -1.12
C GLY A 154 -7.09 -36.85 -0.72
N ALA A 155 -7.11 -35.63 -1.23
CA ALA A 155 -6.20 -34.56 -0.82
C ALA A 155 -6.41 -34.20 0.67
N LYS A 156 -5.76 -34.94 1.58
CA LYS A 156 -5.95 -34.84 3.04
C LYS A 156 -5.71 -33.43 3.60
N ASN A 157 -4.80 -32.68 2.98
CA ASN A 157 -4.53 -31.29 3.33
C ASN A 157 -4.36 -30.45 2.05
N THR A 158 -5.48 -29.91 1.56
CA THR A 158 -5.55 -29.09 0.35
C THR A 158 -4.63 -27.88 0.39
N TRP A 159 -4.36 -27.32 1.58
CA TRP A 159 -3.44 -26.20 1.72
C TRP A 159 -1.99 -26.60 1.44
N ILE A 160 -1.50 -27.70 2.04
CA ILE A 160 -0.12 -28.17 1.83
C ILE A 160 0.10 -28.57 0.39
N HIS A 161 -0.91 -29.22 -0.19
CA HIS A 161 -0.91 -29.58 -1.59
C HIS A 161 -0.75 -28.33 -2.46
N SER A 162 -1.60 -27.32 -2.26
CA SER A 162 -1.53 -26.06 -3.02
C SER A 162 -0.21 -25.30 -2.82
N TRP A 163 0.31 -25.28 -1.59
CA TRP A 163 1.61 -24.69 -1.29
C TRP A 163 2.74 -25.39 -2.06
N ASN A 164 2.75 -26.72 -2.07
CA ASN A 164 3.72 -27.51 -2.80
C ASN A 164 3.62 -27.26 -4.32
N CYS A 165 2.41 -27.20 -4.87
CA CYS A 165 2.18 -26.84 -6.27
C CYS A 165 2.73 -25.44 -6.59
N ARG A 166 2.52 -24.46 -5.69
CA ARG A 166 3.04 -23.09 -5.87
C ARG A 166 4.56 -23.02 -5.82
N ASN A 167 5.19 -23.79 -4.94
CA ASN A 167 6.65 -23.89 -4.84
C ASN A 167 7.29 -24.47 -6.11
N GLN A 168 6.59 -25.40 -6.77
CA GLN A 168 7.02 -25.94 -8.06
C GLN A 168 6.83 -24.89 -9.18
N LEU A 169 5.69 -24.19 -9.18
CA LEU A 169 5.35 -23.20 -10.21
C LEU A 169 6.18 -21.92 -10.16
N THR A 170 6.61 -21.49 -8.98
CA THR A 170 7.45 -20.29 -8.83
C THR A 170 8.81 -20.44 -9.55
N GLN A 171 9.26 -21.68 -9.78
CA GLN A 171 10.46 -21.95 -10.58
C GLN A 171 10.25 -21.62 -12.07
N GLU A 172 9.01 -21.70 -12.54
CA GLU A 172 8.63 -21.45 -13.94
C GLU A 172 8.21 -19.98 -14.15
N TYR A 173 7.48 -19.40 -13.18
CA TYR A 173 6.96 -18.03 -13.26
C TYR A 173 7.03 -17.31 -11.92
N GLU A 174 7.99 -16.40 -11.78
CA GLU A 174 8.16 -15.57 -10.57
C GLU A 174 6.91 -14.69 -10.29
N SER A 175 6.15 -14.32 -11.33
CA SER A 175 4.91 -13.53 -11.21
C SER A 175 3.77 -14.22 -10.45
N LEU A 176 3.87 -15.54 -10.24
CA LEU A 176 2.94 -16.32 -9.42
C LEU A 176 3.39 -16.53 -7.97
N SER A 177 4.56 -16.00 -7.61
CA SER A 177 5.02 -16.01 -6.23
C SER A 177 4.11 -15.16 -5.34
N ARG A 178 3.99 -15.55 -4.08
CA ARG A 178 3.26 -14.77 -3.08
C ARG A 178 4.09 -13.53 -2.74
N SER A 179 3.48 -12.35 -2.76
CA SER A 179 4.08 -11.17 -2.18
C SER A 179 4.29 -11.34 -0.68
N ALA A 180 5.14 -10.53 -0.06
CA ALA A 180 5.42 -10.60 1.37
C ALA A 180 4.15 -10.46 2.24
N LEU A 181 3.20 -9.61 1.84
CA LEU A 181 1.92 -9.47 2.53
C LEU A 181 1.04 -10.71 2.37
N GLN A 182 0.97 -11.26 1.15
CA GLN A 182 0.23 -12.49 0.88
C GLN A 182 0.82 -13.67 1.66
N GLN A 183 2.15 -13.79 1.70
CA GLN A 183 2.86 -14.82 2.45
C GLN A 183 2.61 -14.69 3.96
N ALA A 184 2.66 -13.47 4.51
CA ALA A 184 2.34 -13.21 5.91
C ALA A 184 0.91 -13.64 6.25
N THR A 185 -0.04 -13.33 5.37
CA THR A 185 -1.46 -13.67 5.51
C THR A 185 -1.67 -15.18 5.44
N GLU A 186 -1.11 -15.84 4.43
CA GLU A 186 -1.26 -17.27 4.19
C GLU A 186 -0.73 -18.11 5.36
N ILE A 187 0.49 -17.81 5.82
CA ILE A 187 1.11 -18.51 6.96
C ILE A 187 0.32 -18.28 8.25
N SER A 188 -0.11 -17.04 8.51
CA SER A 188 -0.81 -16.70 9.75
C SER A 188 -2.22 -17.32 9.80
N MET A 189 -2.93 -17.33 8.68
CA MET A 189 -4.25 -17.96 8.59
C MET A 189 -4.16 -19.49 8.69
N LEU A 190 -3.14 -20.10 8.08
CA LEU A 190 -2.87 -21.52 8.26
C LEU A 190 -2.60 -21.85 9.73
N LYS A 191 -1.73 -21.07 10.39
CA LYS A 191 -1.44 -21.24 11.81
C LYS A 191 -2.73 -21.20 12.63
N LYS A 192 -3.58 -20.19 12.42
CA LYS A 192 -4.88 -20.08 13.11
C LYS A 192 -5.79 -21.27 12.88
N ARG A 193 -5.85 -21.79 11.64
CA ARG A 193 -6.62 -22.99 11.31
C ARG A 193 -6.11 -24.21 12.08
N MET A 194 -4.79 -24.46 12.04
CA MET A 194 -4.20 -25.59 12.76
C MET A 194 -4.34 -25.46 14.28
N GLU A 195 -4.25 -24.26 14.83
CA GLU A 195 -4.52 -23.99 16.24
C GLU A 195 -5.97 -24.30 16.63
N SER A 196 -6.92 -24.02 15.74
CA SER A 196 -8.33 -24.40 15.92
C SER A 196 -8.51 -25.92 15.89
N ASP A 197 -7.84 -26.62 14.97
CA ASP A 197 -7.93 -28.08 14.84
C ASP A 197 -7.34 -28.81 16.06
N VAL A 198 -6.25 -28.29 16.63
CA VAL A 198 -5.56 -28.87 17.81
C VAL A 198 -6.14 -28.33 19.14
N GLY A 199 -6.89 -27.22 19.11
CA GLY A 199 -7.49 -26.60 20.30
C GLY A 199 -6.50 -25.83 21.19
N ARG A 200 -5.34 -25.41 20.66
CA ARG A 200 -4.34 -24.61 21.41
C ARG A 200 -3.44 -23.80 20.49
N THR A 201 -2.76 -22.81 21.05
CA THR A 201 -1.71 -22.06 20.36
C THR A 201 -0.50 -22.95 20.03
N LEU A 202 -0.02 -22.87 18.80
CA LEU A 202 1.15 -23.56 18.30
C LEU A 202 2.34 -22.61 18.28
N GLN A 203 3.47 -23.07 18.81
CA GLN A 203 4.73 -22.33 18.68
C GLN A 203 5.25 -22.40 17.25
N PRO A 204 5.96 -21.38 16.74
CA PRO A 204 6.44 -21.37 15.34
C PRO A 204 7.24 -22.62 14.94
N ALA A 205 8.10 -23.13 15.81
CA ALA A 205 8.89 -24.34 15.54
C ALA A 205 8.02 -25.61 15.48
N GLU A 206 7.01 -25.67 16.33
CA GLU A 206 6.05 -26.78 16.35
C GLU A 206 5.22 -26.81 15.06
N LEU A 207 4.72 -25.65 14.62
CA LEU A 207 3.98 -25.53 13.36
C LEU A 207 4.81 -26.03 12.18
N VAL A 208 6.07 -25.59 12.07
CA VAL A 208 6.98 -26.03 10.99
C VAL A 208 7.19 -27.53 11.01
N ASN A 209 7.36 -28.14 12.19
CA ASN A 209 7.55 -29.57 12.33
C ASN A 209 6.28 -30.36 11.91
N GLN A 210 5.10 -29.91 12.32
CA GLN A 210 3.84 -30.54 11.91
C GLN A 210 3.61 -30.43 10.39
N LEU A 211 3.89 -29.27 9.79
CA LEU A 211 3.75 -29.10 8.34
C LEU A 211 4.70 -30.00 7.55
N LYS A 212 5.93 -30.19 8.04
CA LYS A 212 6.88 -31.15 7.46
C LYS A 212 6.36 -32.59 7.56
N GLN A 213 5.77 -32.97 8.69
CA GLN A 213 5.15 -34.29 8.86
C GLN A 213 3.98 -34.51 7.89
N PHE A 214 3.23 -33.46 7.58
CA PHE A 214 2.15 -33.49 6.60
C PHE A 214 2.61 -33.39 5.14
N GLY A 215 3.92 -33.40 4.87
CA GLY A 215 4.47 -33.48 3.52
C GLY A 215 4.76 -32.12 2.86
N LEU A 216 4.99 -31.06 3.62
CA LEU A 216 5.48 -29.79 3.09
C LEU A 216 6.83 -30.00 2.39
N LYS A 217 6.91 -29.67 1.09
CA LYS A 217 8.12 -29.79 0.27
C LYS A 217 8.88 -28.47 0.23
N LYS A 218 10.21 -28.58 0.25
CA LYS A 218 11.13 -27.47 0.00
C LYS A 218 11.03 -26.99 -1.45
N ALA A 219 10.92 -25.68 -1.67
CA ALA A 219 11.14 -25.10 -2.99
C ALA A 219 12.65 -25.11 -3.29
N SER A 220 13.07 -25.50 -4.49
CA SER A 220 14.49 -25.49 -4.87
C SER A 220 15.10 -24.08 -4.93
N SER A 221 14.25 -23.05 -5.11
CA SER A 221 14.63 -21.64 -5.31
C SER A 221 14.12 -20.67 -4.23
N GLN A 222 13.33 -21.13 -3.24
CA GLN A 222 12.89 -20.27 -2.12
C GLN A 222 13.41 -20.78 -0.78
N ASP A 223 13.46 -19.86 0.19
CA ASP A 223 13.76 -20.19 1.58
C ASP A 223 12.76 -21.23 2.10
N ASP A 224 13.27 -22.20 2.87
CA ASP A 224 12.43 -23.15 3.61
C ASP A 224 11.40 -22.39 4.46
N LEU A 225 10.24 -23.00 4.70
CA LEU A 225 9.35 -22.51 5.75
C LEU A 225 10.07 -22.66 7.10
N THR A 226 10.74 -21.60 7.53
CA THR A 226 11.54 -21.57 8.75
C THR A 226 10.74 -21.07 9.94
N THR A 227 11.17 -21.43 11.15
CA THR A 227 10.64 -20.88 12.40
C THR A 227 10.64 -19.35 12.41
N ASN A 228 11.73 -18.75 11.89
CA ASN A 228 11.85 -17.29 11.78
C ASN A 228 10.81 -16.73 10.79
N LEU A 229 10.63 -17.34 9.63
CA LEU A 229 9.63 -16.90 8.65
C LEU A 229 8.21 -16.90 9.26
N VAL A 230 7.84 -17.96 9.97
CA VAL A 230 6.54 -18.06 10.67
C VAL A 230 6.39 -16.97 11.72
N GLN A 231 7.44 -16.70 12.49
CA GLN A 231 7.43 -15.64 13.51
C GLN A 231 7.25 -14.25 12.89
N LEU A 232 8.00 -13.93 11.82
CA LEU A 232 7.89 -12.66 11.11
C LEU A 232 6.48 -12.51 10.50
N ALA A 233 6.00 -13.54 9.80
CA ALA A 233 4.67 -13.57 9.17
C ALA A 233 3.55 -13.31 10.18
N THR A 234 3.58 -14.01 11.32
CA THR A 234 2.58 -13.86 12.39
C THR A 234 2.57 -12.43 12.93
N GLN A 235 3.74 -11.84 13.18
CA GLN A 235 3.83 -10.48 13.70
C GLN A 235 3.37 -9.42 12.69
N VAL A 236 3.72 -9.60 11.41
CA VAL A 236 3.26 -8.71 10.32
C VAL A 236 1.74 -8.77 10.22
N TYR A 237 1.16 -9.97 10.14
CA TYR A 237 -0.29 -10.14 10.01
C TYR A 237 -1.07 -9.57 11.21
N GLU A 238 -0.57 -9.77 12.44
CA GLU A 238 -1.27 -9.27 13.63
C GLU A 238 -1.19 -7.74 13.79
N LYS A 239 -0.10 -7.10 13.36
CA LYS A 239 0.16 -5.67 13.61
C LYS A 239 -0.09 -4.75 12.40
N MET A 240 -0.10 -5.29 11.18
CA MET A 240 -0.33 -4.53 9.94
C MET A 240 -1.79 -4.72 9.50
N LYS A 241 -2.72 -4.07 10.21
CA LYS A 241 -4.16 -4.16 9.94
C LYS A 241 -4.74 -2.80 9.56
N GLY A 242 -5.85 -2.82 8.85
CA GLY A 242 -6.58 -1.61 8.45
C GLY A 242 -6.07 -0.97 7.16
N PRO A 243 -6.89 -0.10 6.52
CA PRO A 243 -6.60 0.50 5.23
C PRO A 243 -5.36 1.40 5.25
N GLU A 244 -5.06 2.05 6.38
CA GLU A 244 -3.91 2.94 6.53
C GLU A 244 -2.58 2.18 6.61
N MET A 245 -2.58 0.91 7.03
CA MET A 245 -1.36 0.08 6.99
C MET A 245 -1.24 -0.67 5.67
N LEU A 246 -2.35 -1.20 5.15
CA LEU A 246 -2.37 -2.05 3.96
C LEU A 246 -2.37 -1.27 2.64
N GLY A 247 -3.05 -0.12 2.60
CA GLY A 247 -3.17 0.72 1.41
C GLY A 247 -1.81 1.07 0.78
N PRO A 248 -0.84 1.57 1.55
CA PRO A 248 0.52 1.80 1.07
C PRO A 248 1.20 0.59 0.44
N ILE A 249 1.05 -0.60 1.04
CA ILE A 249 1.66 -1.84 0.53
C ILE A 249 1.06 -2.18 -0.83
N LEU A 250 -0.28 -2.22 -0.89
CA LEU A 250 -1.02 -2.57 -2.09
C LEU A 250 -0.76 -1.59 -3.24
N ALA A 251 -0.73 -0.29 -2.96
CA ALA A 251 -0.43 0.73 -3.97
C ALA A 251 0.99 0.59 -4.54
N MET A 252 1.98 0.28 -3.69
CA MET A 252 3.35 0.07 -4.15
C MET A 252 3.53 -1.26 -4.89
N GLU A 253 2.83 -2.32 -4.46
CA GLU A 253 2.79 -3.59 -5.20
C GLU A 253 2.08 -3.47 -6.55
N GLU A 254 1.06 -2.62 -6.68
CA GLU A 254 0.42 -2.30 -7.96
C GLU A 254 1.36 -1.56 -8.91
N LYS A 255 2.15 -0.61 -8.37
CA LYS A 255 3.09 0.20 -9.16
C LYS A 255 4.37 -0.55 -9.55
N PHE A 256 4.93 -1.37 -8.67
CA PHE A 256 6.26 -1.97 -8.84
C PHE A 256 6.26 -3.50 -8.92
N GLY A 257 5.12 -4.17 -8.70
CA GLY A 257 5.04 -5.63 -8.69
C GLY A 257 5.97 -6.25 -7.66
N THR A 258 6.72 -7.28 -8.06
CA THR A 258 7.69 -7.99 -7.20
C THR A 258 8.86 -7.13 -6.74
N LYS A 259 9.15 -6.03 -7.46
CA LYS A 259 10.21 -5.07 -7.12
C LYS A 259 9.80 -4.07 -6.04
N SER A 260 8.54 -4.08 -5.61
CA SER A 260 8.07 -3.19 -4.53
C SER A 260 8.97 -3.30 -3.30
N CYS A 261 9.35 -2.16 -2.73
CA CYS A 261 10.15 -2.11 -1.52
C CYS A 261 9.46 -2.78 -0.33
N PHE A 262 8.13 -2.85 -0.33
CA PHE A 262 7.32 -3.53 0.67
C PHE A 262 7.15 -5.03 0.41
N ASN A 263 7.58 -5.54 -0.76
CA ASN A 263 7.65 -6.97 -1.03
C ASN A 263 8.85 -7.63 -0.32
N SER A 264 8.97 -7.42 0.99
CA SER A 264 9.99 -8.01 1.84
C SER A 264 9.45 -8.20 3.24
N LEU A 265 9.24 -9.46 3.65
CA LEU A 265 8.65 -9.77 4.94
C LEU A 265 9.46 -9.22 6.11
N SER A 266 10.79 -9.20 5.97
CA SER A 266 11.67 -8.60 6.97
C SER A 266 11.45 -7.09 7.12
N LYS A 267 11.27 -6.35 6.02
CA LYS A 267 11.03 -4.89 6.08
C LYS A 267 9.64 -4.61 6.66
N LEU A 268 8.61 -5.36 6.23
CA LEU A 268 7.27 -5.28 6.82
C LEU A 268 7.29 -5.57 8.32
N HIS A 269 8.06 -6.57 8.76
CA HIS A 269 8.21 -6.87 10.18
C HIS A 269 8.85 -5.71 10.96
N LEU A 270 9.88 -5.05 10.41
CA LEU A 270 10.48 -3.88 11.05
C LEU A 270 9.46 -2.75 11.20
N LEU A 271 8.69 -2.45 10.15
CA LEU A 271 7.61 -1.46 10.18
C LEU A 271 6.48 -1.84 11.15
N ALA A 272 6.22 -3.14 11.32
CA ALA A 272 5.24 -3.65 12.26
C ALA A 272 5.69 -3.56 13.72
N THR A 273 7.00 -3.66 14.00
CA THR A 273 7.48 -3.96 15.36
C THR A 273 8.38 -2.89 15.98
N LYS A 274 9.08 -2.10 15.17
CA LYS A 274 10.00 -1.08 15.66
C LYS A 274 9.32 0.23 16.08
N PRO A 275 8.33 0.77 15.32
CA PRO A 275 7.62 1.94 15.79
C PRO A 275 6.80 1.65 17.04
N GLU A 276 6.63 2.66 17.89
CA GLU A 276 5.64 2.67 18.96
C GLU A 276 4.24 2.41 18.39
N ALA A 277 3.39 1.74 19.18
CA ALA A 277 2.13 1.19 18.67
C ALA A 277 1.17 2.26 18.12
N ASN A 278 1.13 3.45 18.74
CA ASN A 278 0.35 4.61 18.33
C ASN A 278 0.98 5.40 17.16
N ARG A 279 2.27 5.20 16.85
CA ARG A 279 2.97 5.91 15.76
C ARG A 279 3.18 5.05 14.51
N ARG A 280 2.84 3.77 14.56
CA ARG A 280 3.06 2.83 13.45
C ARG A 280 2.39 3.27 12.15
N VAL A 281 1.13 3.71 12.22
CA VAL A 281 0.38 4.21 11.06
C VAL A 281 1.07 5.44 10.47
N TRP A 282 1.47 6.38 11.33
CA TRP A 282 2.19 7.57 10.94
C TRP A 282 3.48 7.24 10.17
N VAL A 283 4.31 6.35 10.70
CA VAL A 283 5.56 5.93 10.03
C VAL A 283 5.28 5.28 8.66
N MET A 284 4.30 4.38 8.58
CA MET A 284 3.96 3.71 7.32
C MET A 284 3.47 4.70 6.26
N GLN A 285 2.58 5.61 6.65
CA GLN A 285 2.02 6.65 5.78
C GLN A 285 3.08 7.66 5.36
N GLY A 286 3.99 8.06 6.25
CA GLY A 286 5.09 8.98 5.92
C GLY A 286 6.07 8.41 4.90
N ILE A 287 6.46 7.14 5.02
CA ILE A 287 7.30 6.47 4.02
C ILE A 287 6.57 6.42 2.66
N TYR A 288 5.29 6.09 2.67
CA TYR A 288 4.48 6.04 1.46
C TYR A 288 4.36 7.39 0.77
N ASP A 289 4.09 8.46 1.52
CA ASP A 289 4.01 9.81 0.97
C ASP A 289 5.32 10.25 0.34
N TRP A 290 6.45 9.92 0.98
CA TRP A 290 7.77 10.22 0.42
C TRP A 290 8.04 9.43 -0.87
N LEU A 291 7.58 8.18 -0.97
CA LEU A 291 7.69 7.38 -2.19
C LEU A 291 6.81 7.91 -3.32
N VAL A 292 5.58 8.32 -3.03
CA VAL A 292 4.64 8.86 -4.03
C VAL A 292 5.10 10.24 -4.52
N ARG A 293 5.65 11.06 -3.64
CA ARG A 293 6.17 12.41 -3.94
C ARG A 293 7.62 12.41 -4.46
N SER A 294 8.20 11.23 -4.71
CA SER A 294 9.57 11.06 -5.20
C SER A 294 10.65 11.71 -4.30
N LEU A 295 10.35 11.88 -3.01
CA LEU A 295 11.32 12.29 -1.98
C LEU A 295 12.18 11.11 -1.51
N LEU A 296 11.71 9.90 -1.80
CA LEU A 296 12.37 8.63 -1.57
C LEU A 296 12.11 7.74 -2.78
N THR A 297 13.12 7.00 -3.21
CA THR A 297 13.00 5.99 -4.26
C THR A 297 12.73 4.61 -3.66
N ASN A 298 12.19 3.71 -4.48
CA ASN A 298 11.88 2.35 -4.06
C ASN A 298 13.13 1.61 -3.53
N ASP A 299 14.28 1.81 -4.16
CA ASP A 299 15.50 1.08 -3.84
C ASP A 299 16.20 1.62 -2.58
N GLU A 300 15.95 2.88 -2.22
CA GLU A 300 16.44 3.48 -0.97
C GLU A 300 15.76 2.92 0.29
N VAL A 301 14.60 2.27 0.16
CA VAL A 301 13.91 1.63 1.28
C VAL A 301 14.53 0.25 1.54
N THR A 302 15.53 0.21 2.41
CA THR A 302 16.28 -0.98 2.82
C THR A 302 16.12 -1.22 4.32
N LYS A 303 16.55 -2.39 4.83
CA LYS A 303 16.53 -2.64 6.28
C LYS A 303 17.34 -1.59 7.04
N ASN A 304 18.53 -1.28 6.53
CA ASN A 304 19.45 -0.32 7.14
C ASN A 304 18.91 1.10 7.10
N THR A 305 18.26 1.53 6.01
CA THR A 305 17.67 2.87 5.97
C THR A 305 16.43 2.97 6.85
N LEU A 306 15.68 1.89 7.06
CA LEU A 306 14.54 1.88 7.98
C LEU A 306 14.97 2.00 9.45
N THR A 307 15.95 1.20 9.89
CA THR A 307 16.35 1.15 11.31
C THR A 307 17.52 2.07 11.65
N GLY A 308 18.33 2.43 10.67
CA GLY A 308 19.65 3.02 10.88
C GLY A 308 20.68 1.99 11.31
N ASP A 309 21.86 2.49 11.66
CA ASP A 309 22.95 1.75 12.26
C ASP A 309 23.57 2.57 13.41
N ARG A 310 24.75 2.17 13.90
CA ARG A 310 25.44 2.91 14.96
C ARG A 310 25.74 4.36 14.58
N ASN A 311 25.92 4.64 13.29
CA ASN A 311 26.40 5.91 12.74
C ASN A 311 25.32 6.72 12.00
N THR A 312 24.15 6.14 11.72
CA THR A 312 23.09 6.73 10.91
C THR A 312 21.72 6.51 11.54
N CYS A 313 20.87 7.52 11.49
CA CYS A 313 19.49 7.44 11.99
C CYS A 313 18.59 6.82 10.91
N GLY A 314 17.79 5.83 11.30
CA GLY A 314 16.80 5.23 10.42
C GLY A 314 15.57 6.12 10.16
N LEU A 315 14.82 5.78 9.12
CA LEU A 315 13.56 6.43 8.77
C LEU A 315 12.49 6.25 9.85
N ILE A 316 12.45 5.09 10.52
CA ILE A 316 11.47 4.81 11.58
C ILE A 316 11.61 5.82 12.74
N PRO A 317 12.76 5.89 13.45
CA PRO A 317 12.91 6.84 14.55
C PRO A 317 12.82 8.31 14.09
N LEU A 318 13.24 8.63 12.86
CA LEU A 318 13.08 9.96 12.30
C LEU A 318 11.61 10.37 12.15
N LEU A 319 10.77 9.50 11.58
CA LEU A 319 9.35 9.78 11.37
C LEU A 319 8.57 9.82 12.69
N GLU A 320 8.96 9.02 13.69
CA GLU A 320 8.41 9.12 15.04
C GLU A 320 8.75 10.47 15.69
N LEU A 321 10.01 10.94 15.57
CA LEU A 321 10.39 12.25 16.07
C LEU A 321 9.62 13.37 15.34
N LYS A 322 9.43 13.26 14.02
CA LYS A 322 8.64 14.23 13.23
C LYS A 322 7.18 14.32 13.73
N MET A 323 6.57 13.20 14.10
CA MET A 323 5.24 13.19 14.72
C MET A 323 5.23 13.94 16.06
N LEU A 324 6.24 13.70 16.90
CA LEU A 324 6.35 14.37 18.20
C LEU A 324 6.60 15.88 18.03
N CYS A 325 7.43 16.29 17.07
CA CYS A 325 7.61 17.70 16.73
C CYS A 325 6.29 18.33 16.28
N LEU A 326 5.53 17.64 15.43
CA LEU A 326 4.21 18.13 15.00
C LEU A 326 3.29 18.34 16.21
N GLU A 327 3.15 17.33 17.07
CA GLU A 327 2.33 17.42 18.28
C GLU A 327 2.77 18.56 19.20
N HIS A 328 4.08 18.73 19.41
CA HIS A 328 4.63 19.79 20.25
C HIS A 328 4.33 21.19 19.69
N TRP A 329 4.47 21.39 18.39
CA TRP A 329 4.17 22.68 17.77
C TRP A 329 2.68 22.98 17.71
N LEU A 330 1.85 21.97 17.42
CA LEU A 330 0.39 22.09 17.40
C LEU A 330 -0.23 22.33 18.77
N SER A 331 0.40 21.84 19.83
CA SER A 331 -0.10 21.98 21.20
C SER A 331 0.44 23.21 21.94
N SER A 332 1.72 23.56 21.76
CA SER A 332 2.39 24.54 22.62
C SER A 332 3.09 25.68 21.88
N MET A 333 3.89 25.41 20.85
CA MET A 333 4.74 26.44 20.24
C MET A 333 3.93 27.52 19.52
N MET A 334 2.89 27.14 18.78
CA MET A 334 2.02 28.13 18.13
C MET A 334 1.27 29.01 19.13
N ALA A 335 0.89 28.46 20.29
CA ALA A 335 0.25 29.24 21.35
C ALA A 335 1.23 30.25 21.96
N ARG A 336 2.48 29.83 22.22
CA ARG A 336 3.56 30.69 22.71
C ARG A 336 3.93 31.80 21.72
N ALA A 337 3.89 31.50 20.42
CA ALA A 337 4.08 32.48 19.35
C ALA A 337 2.85 33.38 19.13
N ASN A 338 1.80 33.28 19.95
CA ASN A 338 0.58 34.08 19.88
C ASN A 338 -0.14 34.00 18.51
N ILE A 339 -0.08 32.84 17.84
CA ILE A 339 -0.81 32.59 16.59
C ILE A 339 -2.32 32.56 16.90
N LEU A 340 -3.11 33.16 16.01
CA LEU A 340 -4.57 33.27 16.17
C LEU A 340 -5.22 31.90 16.41
N GLU A 341 -6.09 31.78 17.41
CA GLU A 341 -6.76 30.50 17.76
C GLU A 341 -7.55 29.94 16.58
N LYS A 342 -8.26 30.80 15.82
CA LYS A 342 -9.00 30.40 14.62
C LYS A 342 -8.09 29.73 13.57
N ASP A 343 -6.87 30.24 13.40
CA ASP A 343 -5.91 29.72 12.42
C ASP A 343 -5.24 28.45 12.96
N ARG A 344 -4.93 28.40 14.25
CA ARG A 344 -4.40 27.19 14.91
C ARG A 344 -5.36 26.00 14.76
N ALA A 345 -6.66 26.24 14.89
CA ALA A 345 -7.67 25.20 14.68
C ALA A 345 -7.65 24.65 13.24
N VAL A 346 -7.50 25.52 12.24
CA VAL A 346 -7.39 25.13 10.82
C VAL A 346 -6.09 24.35 10.58
N ILE A 347 -4.93 24.87 11.03
CA ILE A 347 -3.63 24.21 10.88
C ILE A 347 -3.64 22.83 11.53
N ARG A 348 -4.21 22.71 12.74
CA ARG A 348 -4.34 21.43 13.45
C ARG A 348 -5.18 20.43 12.67
N ARG A 349 -6.30 20.85 12.08
CA ARG A 349 -7.14 19.99 11.24
C ARG A 349 -6.39 19.51 10.00
N VAL A 350 -5.73 20.42 9.29
CA VAL A 350 -5.07 20.16 8.01
C VAL A 350 -3.84 19.26 8.17
N LEU A 351 -3.08 19.44 9.25
CA LEU A 351 -1.87 18.68 9.52
C LEU A 351 -2.06 17.50 10.48
N GLN A 352 -3.30 17.16 10.87
CA GLN A 352 -3.59 16.17 11.90
C GLN A 352 -2.93 14.81 11.62
N ASP A 353 -3.01 14.37 10.37
CA ASP A 353 -2.46 13.12 9.89
C ASP A 353 -2.08 13.22 8.42
N HIS A 354 -1.44 12.17 7.89
CA HIS A 354 -1.04 12.09 6.49
C HIS A 354 -2.23 12.12 5.51
N ALA A 355 -3.41 11.62 5.91
CA ALA A 355 -4.58 11.62 5.04
C ALA A 355 -5.14 13.04 4.86
N SER A 356 -5.30 13.76 5.96
CA SER A 356 -5.70 15.16 6.03
C SER A 356 -4.68 16.03 5.28
N TYR A 357 -3.38 15.80 5.51
CA TYR A 357 -2.32 16.49 4.79
C TYR A 357 -2.43 16.30 3.27
N ARG A 358 -2.59 15.07 2.79
CA ARG A 358 -2.76 14.81 1.34
C ARG A 358 -3.99 15.47 0.77
N GLN A 359 -5.11 15.43 1.49
CA GLN A 359 -6.38 15.99 1.03
C GLN A 359 -6.34 17.51 0.96
N GLU A 360 -5.78 18.16 1.98
CA GLU A 360 -5.94 19.60 2.21
C GLU A 360 -4.72 20.42 1.76
N MET A 361 -3.50 19.86 1.83
CA MET A 361 -2.27 20.54 1.40
C MET A 361 -1.85 20.17 -0.02
N LEU A 362 -2.07 18.91 -0.42
CA LEU A 362 -1.72 18.41 -1.75
C LEU A 362 -2.94 18.26 -2.68
N GLY A 363 -4.14 18.58 -2.18
CA GLY A 363 -5.37 18.55 -2.94
C GLY A 363 -5.49 19.72 -3.91
N SER A 364 -6.59 19.72 -4.66
CA SER A 364 -6.88 20.76 -5.65
C SER A 364 -7.36 22.08 -5.05
N ASP A 365 -7.93 22.05 -3.83
CA ASP A 365 -8.47 23.23 -3.17
C ASP A 365 -7.60 23.65 -1.97
N VAL A 366 -6.80 24.69 -2.20
CA VAL A 366 -5.97 25.35 -1.18
C VAL A 366 -6.46 26.78 -0.90
N SER A 367 -7.68 27.14 -1.32
CA SER A 367 -8.24 28.49 -1.18
C SER A 367 -8.32 28.95 0.28
N TRP A 368 -8.51 27.99 1.19
CA TRP A 368 -8.53 28.23 2.64
C TRP A 368 -7.24 28.86 3.18
N GLN A 369 -6.10 28.65 2.52
CA GLN A 369 -4.83 29.26 2.92
C GLN A 369 -4.87 30.79 2.80
N GLY A 370 -5.68 31.33 1.87
CA GLY A 370 -5.88 32.78 1.70
C GLY A 370 -6.62 33.45 2.86
N ASN A 371 -7.30 32.67 3.71
CA ASN A 371 -8.00 33.19 4.89
C ASN A 371 -7.12 33.22 6.15
N LEU A 372 -5.90 32.67 6.09
CA LEU A 372 -4.96 32.67 7.20
C LEU A 372 -4.24 34.02 7.33
N ALA A 373 -3.90 34.41 8.57
CA ALA A 373 -2.94 35.48 8.79
C ALA A 373 -1.57 35.10 8.21
N ARG A 374 -0.74 36.10 7.90
CA ARG A 374 0.57 35.88 7.25
C ARG A 374 1.49 35.07 8.16
N SER A 375 1.49 35.33 9.47
CA SER A 375 2.25 34.53 10.43
C SER A 375 1.78 33.08 10.48
N SER A 376 0.47 32.84 10.34
CA SER A 376 -0.13 31.51 10.38
C SER A 376 0.22 30.71 9.13
N LEU A 377 0.26 31.36 7.97
CA LEU A 377 0.72 30.76 6.72
C LEU A 377 2.22 30.39 6.81
N GLU A 378 3.05 31.26 7.37
CA GLU A 378 4.48 30.95 7.57
C GLU A 378 4.66 29.78 8.57
N ALA A 379 3.86 29.74 9.64
CA ALA A 379 3.85 28.63 10.58
C ALA A 379 3.47 27.30 9.92
N LEU A 380 2.44 27.32 9.05
CA LEU A 380 2.01 26.16 8.27
C LEU A 380 3.14 25.66 7.35
N GLN A 381 3.78 26.57 6.60
CA GLN A 381 4.90 26.23 5.72
C GLN A 381 6.09 25.68 6.49
N PHE A 382 6.43 26.28 7.64
CA PHE A 382 7.47 25.76 8.52
C PHE A 382 7.18 24.31 8.95
N LEU A 383 5.96 24.01 9.38
CA LEU A 383 5.57 22.66 9.81
C LEU A 383 5.60 21.67 8.65
N GLU A 384 5.18 22.08 7.45
CA GLU A 384 5.31 21.24 6.25
C GLU A 384 6.78 20.86 5.99
N LYS A 385 7.67 21.85 6.05
CA LYS A 385 9.11 21.68 5.86
C LYS A 385 9.75 20.77 6.91
N LEU A 386 9.35 20.94 8.18
CA LEU A 386 9.86 20.20 9.34
C LEU A 386 9.39 18.74 9.34
N VAL A 387 8.09 18.52 9.11
CA VAL A 387 7.43 17.24 9.38
C VAL A 387 7.26 16.42 8.10
N PHE A 388 6.66 17.00 7.07
CA PHE A 388 6.23 16.26 5.87
C PHE A 388 7.28 16.24 4.76
N ASN A 389 8.26 17.15 4.78
CA ASN A 389 9.36 17.23 3.83
C ASN A 389 10.70 16.79 4.46
N LYS A 390 11.79 16.87 3.69
CA LYS A 390 13.12 16.40 4.08
C LYS A 390 14.11 17.51 4.44
N GLN A 391 13.66 18.77 4.49
CA GLN A 391 14.55 19.94 4.59
C GLN A 391 15.34 19.96 5.91
N PHE A 392 14.71 19.58 7.02
CA PHE A 392 15.35 19.53 8.34
C PHE A 392 15.82 18.13 8.75
N ASP A 393 15.80 17.15 7.84
CA ASP A 393 16.10 15.75 8.19
C ASP A 393 17.49 15.56 8.77
N ASN A 394 18.48 16.32 8.30
CA ASN A 394 19.85 16.19 8.80
C ASN A 394 19.95 16.57 10.28
N GLN A 395 19.26 17.65 10.68
CA GLN A 395 19.17 18.11 12.07
C GLN A 395 18.35 17.12 12.90
N LEU A 396 17.17 16.73 12.41
CA LEU A 396 16.27 15.81 13.12
C LEU A 396 16.91 14.43 13.33
N LYS A 397 17.69 13.91 12.37
CA LYS A 397 18.42 12.64 12.51
C LYS A 397 19.47 12.68 13.62
N GLN A 398 20.09 13.83 13.88
CA GLN A 398 21.05 13.97 14.99
C GLN A 398 20.32 13.87 16.34
N HIS A 399 19.15 14.51 16.45
CA HIS A 399 18.33 14.49 17.67
C HIS A 399 17.68 13.13 17.93
N ALA A 400 17.13 12.50 16.89
CA ALA A 400 16.51 11.18 16.99
C ALA A 400 17.49 10.11 17.46
N ARG A 401 18.79 10.21 17.11
CA ARG A 401 19.83 9.30 17.61
C ARG A 401 20.20 9.53 19.07
N GLY A 402 20.14 10.78 19.51
CA GLY A 402 20.43 11.15 20.90
C GLY A 402 19.28 10.84 21.86
N HIS A 403 18.14 10.34 21.38
CA HIS A 403 16.89 10.23 22.13
C HIS A 403 16.52 11.56 22.82
N LYS A 404 16.84 12.67 22.16
CA LYS A 404 16.59 14.02 22.67
C LYS A 404 15.10 14.32 22.61
N ASN A 405 14.62 15.08 23.59
CA ASN A 405 13.22 15.50 23.62
C ASN A 405 12.92 16.57 22.54
N VAL A 406 11.65 16.85 22.33
CA VAL A 406 11.19 17.81 21.31
C VAL A 406 11.58 19.25 21.65
N GLU A 407 11.78 19.56 22.93
CA GLU A 407 12.26 20.86 23.39
C GLU A 407 13.70 21.11 22.93
N GLU A 408 14.58 20.12 22.99
CA GLU A 408 15.94 20.21 22.46
C GLU A 408 15.98 20.37 20.93
N VAL A 409 14.98 19.83 20.23
CA VAL A 409 14.81 20.05 18.79
C VAL A 409 14.44 21.51 18.52
N ALA A 410 13.57 22.11 19.35
CA ALA A 410 13.18 23.51 19.24
C ALA A 410 14.34 24.48 19.49
N GLU A 411 15.32 24.08 20.30
CA GLU A 411 16.54 24.86 20.55
C GLU A 411 17.65 24.66 19.50
N ASN A 412 17.45 23.79 18.50
CA ASN A 412 18.40 23.67 17.41
C ASN A 412 18.50 24.98 16.62
N GLU A 413 19.71 25.50 16.44
CA GLU A 413 19.95 26.84 15.85
C GLU A 413 19.16 27.07 14.56
N ILE A 414 19.22 26.13 13.61
CA ILE A 414 18.59 26.27 12.29
C ILE A 414 17.05 26.22 12.41
N ILE A 415 16.52 25.32 13.24
CA ILE A 415 15.07 25.18 13.45
C ILE A 415 14.53 26.41 14.19
N LYS A 416 15.27 26.87 15.20
CA LYS A 416 14.95 28.05 16.01
C LYS A 416 14.97 29.33 15.19
N GLU A 417 15.96 29.51 14.33
CA GLU A 417 16.06 30.65 13.42
C GLU A 417 14.86 30.71 12.47
N GLU A 418 14.52 29.58 11.84
CA GLU A 418 13.35 29.50 10.95
C GLU A 418 12.03 29.75 11.71
N TRP A 419 11.87 29.21 12.91
CA TRP A 419 10.71 29.49 13.74
C TRP A 419 10.64 30.95 14.22
N SER A 420 11.79 31.60 14.44
CA SER A 420 11.85 33.01 14.85
C SER A 420 11.31 33.95 13.76
N LYS A 421 11.36 33.55 12.49
CA LYS A 421 10.71 34.30 11.39
C LYS A 421 9.19 34.36 11.57
N VAL A 422 8.58 33.24 11.96
CA VAL A 422 7.14 33.16 12.27
C VAL A 422 6.79 34.12 13.41
N ILE A 423 7.59 34.11 14.47
CA ILE A 423 7.40 34.98 15.65
C ILE A 423 7.52 36.45 15.24
N SER A 424 8.56 36.83 14.50
CA SER A 424 8.77 38.21 14.05
C SER A 424 7.64 38.73 13.17
N ILE A 425 7.11 37.92 12.25
CA ILE A 425 5.94 38.30 11.43
C ILE A 425 4.73 38.53 12.35
N ARG A 426 4.52 37.66 13.35
CA ARG A 426 3.39 37.80 14.25
C ARG A 426 3.50 39.03 15.15
N GLU A 427 4.69 39.35 15.63
CA GLU A 427 4.95 40.56 16.41
C GLU A 427 4.62 41.82 15.61
N ASN A 428 5.00 41.85 14.32
CA ASN A 428 4.66 42.95 13.41
C ASN A 428 3.14 43.06 13.19
N GLU A 429 2.43 41.95 12.93
CA GLU A 429 0.96 41.97 12.79
C GLU A 429 0.26 42.49 14.06
N VAL A 430 0.76 42.12 15.24
CA VAL A 430 0.21 42.60 16.52
C VAL A 430 0.52 44.09 16.71
N ALA A 431 1.68 44.57 16.27
CA ALA A 431 2.02 45.99 16.31
C ALA A 431 1.14 46.81 15.35
N GLU A 432 0.95 46.35 14.11
CA GLU A 432 0.06 46.96 13.12
C GLU A 432 -1.39 47.03 13.62
N GLN A 433 -1.88 45.94 14.23
CA GLN A 433 -3.21 45.91 14.83
C GLN A 433 -3.36 46.96 15.92
N LYS A 434 -2.37 47.08 16.83
CA LYS A 434 -2.39 48.09 17.90
C LYS A 434 -2.34 49.52 17.37
N VAL A 435 -1.63 49.77 16.27
CA VAL A 435 -1.61 51.08 15.62
C VAL A 435 -2.99 51.38 15.01
N ARG A 436 -3.58 50.41 14.31
CA ARG A 436 -4.92 50.56 13.73
C ARG A 436 -5.99 50.82 14.78
N ASP A 437 -6.02 50.03 15.85
CA ASP A 437 -6.97 50.20 16.95
C ASP A 437 -6.86 51.60 17.59
N LYS A 438 -5.62 52.12 17.75
CA LYS A 438 -5.39 53.49 18.25
C LYS A 438 -5.85 54.59 17.29
N MET A 439 -5.78 54.36 15.97
CA MET A 439 -6.25 55.32 14.97
C MET A 439 -7.77 55.33 14.90
N GLU A 440 -8.42 54.16 14.99
CA GLU A 440 -9.88 54.03 15.05
C GLU A 440 -10.44 54.68 16.34
N ASP A 441 -9.79 54.48 17.49
CA ASP A 441 -10.16 55.13 18.76
C ASP A 441 -9.98 56.67 18.74
N GLN A 442 -9.18 57.22 17.82
CA GLN A 442 -9.01 58.67 17.63
C GLN A 442 -10.02 59.27 16.65
N GLU A 443 -10.60 58.50 15.72
CA GLU A 443 -11.59 58.99 14.74
C GLU A 443 -13.01 59.10 15.30
N ASP A 444 -13.33 58.40 16.41
CA ASP A 444 -14.62 58.53 17.11
C ASP A 444 -14.70 59.78 18.04
N GLY A 445 -13.63 60.58 18.09
CA GLY A 445 -13.54 61.84 18.83
C GLY A 445 -13.13 62.99 17.92
N ASP A 446 -14.11 63.59 17.25
CA ASP A 446 -14.03 64.76 16.36
C ASP A 446 -13.47 64.52 14.94
N ALA A 447 -14.31 64.81 13.94
CA ALA A 447 -13.87 65.15 12.59
C ALA A 447 -14.74 66.31 12.07
N PRO A 448 -14.19 67.28 11.30
CA PRO A 448 -13.64 66.89 10.01
C PRO A 448 -12.37 67.61 9.53
N ALA A 449 -11.62 66.87 8.71
CA ALA A 449 -10.76 67.35 7.62
C ALA A 449 -9.43 68.02 7.97
N GLU A 450 -8.45 67.27 8.51
CA GLU A 450 -7.03 67.67 8.43
C GLU A 450 -6.02 66.50 8.56
N THR A 451 -6.39 65.27 8.14
CA THR A 451 -5.61 64.05 8.39
C THR A 451 -4.21 64.04 7.78
N ALA A 452 -4.00 64.67 6.62
CA ALA A 452 -2.67 64.73 5.99
C ALA A 452 -1.71 65.71 6.70
N LEU A 453 -2.21 66.84 7.20
CA LEU A 453 -1.40 67.85 7.90
C LEU A 453 -1.03 67.40 9.32
N HIS A 454 -1.89 66.60 9.96
CA HIS A 454 -1.63 66.10 11.29
C HIS A 454 -0.58 64.98 11.32
N GLN A 455 -0.59 64.10 10.31
CA GLN A 455 0.44 63.06 10.11
C GLN A 455 1.82 63.67 9.81
N MET A 456 1.88 64.85 9.18
CA MET A 456 3.13 65.56 8.87
C MET A 456 3.81 66.21 10.09
N ARG A 457 3.17 66.26 11.26
CA ARG A 457 3.73 66.85 12.49
C ARG A 457 4.38 65.85 13.45
N TRP A 458 4.25 64.55 13.16
CA TRP A 458 4.81 63.49 13.99
C TRP A 458 6.28 63.25 13.66
N ALA A 459 7.07 62.98 14.69
CA ALA A 459 8.51 62.78 14.53
C ALA A 459 8.79 61.42 13.88
N ALA A 460 9.85 61.31 13.07
CA ALA A 460 10.11 60.11 12.29
C ALA A 460 10.25 58.83 13.14
N ASN A 461 10.68 58.95 14.39
CA ASN A 461 10.77 57.85 15.36
C ASN A 461 9.41 57.34 15.87
N GLU A 462 8.31 58.03 15.56
CA GLU A 462 6.95 57.62 15.87
C GLU A 462 6.34 56.73 14.77
N PHE A 463 7.04 56.58 13.63
CA PHE A 463 6.65 55.72 12.52
C PHE A 463 7.52 54.46 12.44
N VAL A 464 6.97 53.42 11.81
CA VAL A 464 7.72 52.19 11.53
C VAL A 464 8.89 52.50 10.59
N GLU A 465 10.09 52.08 10.95
CA GLU A 465 11.30 52.31 10.17
C GLU A 465 11.16 51.78 8.73
N ASN A 466 11.39 52.64 7.74
CA ASN A 466 11.20 52.41 6.29
C ASN A 466 9.75 52.35 5.75
N SER A 467 8.74 52.69 6.56
CA SER A 467 7.37 52.92 6.04
C SER A 467 7.30 54.16 5.14
N GLN A 468 6.24 54.26 4.32
CA GLN A 468 6.05 55.44 3.44
C GLN A 468 5.89 56.72 4.28
N GLU A 469 5.23 56.61 5.43
CA GLU A 469 4.97 57.66 6.41
C GLU A 469 6.26 58.09 7.13
N TYR A 470 7.16 57.13 7.43
CA TYR A 470 8.50 57.41 7.93
C TYR A 470 9.31 58.28 6.96
N TRP A 471 9.31 57.95 5.66
CA TRP A 471 10.00 58.74 4.65
C TRP A 471 9.38 60.12 4.43
N ASN A 472 8.05 60.21 4.51
CA ASN A 472 7.33 61.49 4.41
C ASN A 472 7.64 62.43 5.60
N SER A 473 7.72 61.89 6.82
CA SER A 473 8.11 62.65 8.03
C SER A 473 9.56 63.14 7.94
N LEU A 474 10.49 62.28 7.50
CA LEU A 474 11.91 62.60 7.38
C LEU A 474 12.17 63.71 6.34
N ALA A 475 11.47 63.67 5.20
CA ALA A 475 11.58 64.67 4.14
C ALA A 475 11.19 66.08 4.61
N ASN A 476 10.17 66.21 5.46
CA ASN A 476 9.67 67.49 5.97
C ASN A 476 10.59 68.15 7.01
N THR A 477 11.45 67.39 7.70
CA THR A 477 12.47 67.95 8.63
C THR A 477 13.64 68.64 7.93
N THR A 478 13.75 68.54 6.60
CA THR A 478 14.92 69.00 5.82
C THR A 478 14.71 70.32 5.05
N VAL A 479 13.59 71.01 5.27
CA VAL A 479 13.24 72.31 4.63
C VAL A 479 13.34 73.46 5.62
#